data_AF-A0A2Z2MV28-F1
#
_entry.id   AF-A0A2Z2MV28-F1
#
_cell.length_a   1.000
_cell.length_b   1.000
_cell.length_c   1.000
_cell.angle_alpha   90.00
_cell.angle_beta   90.00
_cell.angle_gamma   90.00
#
_symmetry.space_group_name_H-M   'P 1'
#
loop_
_entity.id
_entity.type
_entity.pdbx_description
1 polymer ?
#
loop_
_entity_poly.entity_id
_entity_poly.type
_entity_poly.pdbx_seq_one_letter_code
_entity_poly.pdbx_strand_id
1 'polypeptide(L)'
;MERKVLALFLIFLVGLVPILASILESEAEYQNIIDSSWKNWTVTRLKLAQDPDTGGWNGDLSATILPSLPETYHGVLALAQLNLSPANLPQTKNFLREYEREIYKKIYNNEGDLSFVDVYYLLVLFKELNMSVEDKKTIGNFLIDDVKRSNETYLDIKSLLLIDFSNRSYVKNASMSLWLSLKPESSVEFLWRFLLYRELLIMSGYSLDEVPNYNTLHKFAMEVFENSSRRTDTLGFFEIHTLARFMKEEGIQNESLRKELLRIISQYKCPDGSYSDTSGSKRGYIDTTHWAVEAIIYLGGKVGEYTIGYLRSLESPLGGFIEVPYTVIPNPLDTAFSVMTLGLLNYTVPRDEKVRDYLLSEISDENKPSVIWAEYRALRSLGVPNEDLKRIIEPRLQNFITGLNLSAVYRNHYLLKDVYYLLVTSNELGIEIDESWKENVTPFVLGLKDDDGGFGGRISSVKIVRLETTLYSVLILNELGYEYRDKKTAEFIESNRNGELWWSLPITRYALLALNSMGIEVKGKEEIVKALERRKCPYGFFSYAPCESPEQGDPIATFLALDILGLLGYR
;
A
#
# COMPACT_ATOMS: atom_id res chain seq x y z
N MET A 1 -50.79 7.78 12.90
CA MET A 1 -49.65 6.84 12.80
C MET A 1 -48.33 7.58 13.00
N GLU A 2 -48.25 8.81 12.48
CA GLU A 2 -47.09 9.70 12.40
C GLU A 2 -46.29 9.88 13.70
N ARG A 3 -46.96 9.99 14.86
CA ARG A 3 -46.26 10.22 16.15
C ARG A 3 -45.22 9.15 16.51
N LYS A 4 -45.36 7.90 16.03
CA LYS A 4 -44.33 6.85 16.21
C LYS A 4 -43.16 7.00 15.23
N VAL A 5 -43.44 7.47 14.01
CA VAL A 5 -42.41 7.73 12.98
C VAL A 5 -41.50 8.89 13.42
N LEU A 6 -42.09 9.97 13.94
CA LEU A 6 -41.35 11.15 14.41
C LEU A 6 -40.40 10.84 15.58
N ALA A 7 -40.81 9.96 16.50
CA ALA A 7 -39.99 9.53 17.63
C ALA A 7 -38.79 8.66 17.19
N LEU A 8 -38.99 7.76 16.23
CA LEU A 8 -37.91 6.97 15.62
C LEU A 8 -36.89 7.87 14.90
N PHE A 9 -37.36 8.92 14.22
CA PHE A 9 -36.49 9.90 13.56
C PHE A 9 -35.58 10.65 14.55
N LEU A 10 -36.15 11.09 15.69
CA LEU A 10 -35.41 11.79 16.75
C LEU A 10 -34.39 10.90 17.45
N ILE A 11 -34.72 9.63 17.73
CA ILE A 11 -33.76 8.68 18.35
C ILE A 11 -32.56 8.46 17.43
N PHE A 12 -32.79 8.32 16.12
CA PHE A 12 -31.69 8.18 15.16
C PHE A 12 -30.80 9.42 15.08
N LEU A 13 -31.39 10.62 15.08
CA LEU A 13 -30.67 11.89 15.10
C LEU A 13 -29.76 12.06 16.33
N VAL A 14 -30.11 11.44 17.47
CA VAL A 14 -29.26 11.46 18.68
C VAL A 14 -28.17 10.38 18.65
N GLY A 15 -28.43 9.22 18.04
CA GLY A 15 -27.43 8.16 17.85
C GLY A 15 -26.30 8.54 16.89
N LEU A 16 -26.64 9.33 15.85
CA LEU A 16 -25.70 9.92 14.90
C LEU A 16 -24.61 10.75 15.61
N VAL A 17 -24.98 11.68 16.50
CA VAL A 17 -24.12 12.78 17.00
C VAL A 17 -22.80 12.39 17.72
N PRO A 18 -22.70 11.34 18.54
CA PRO A 18 -21.46 11.02 19.27
C PRO A 18 -20.47 10.24 18.42
N ILE A 19 -20.96 9.32 17.58
CA ILE A 19 -20.15 8.69 16.55
C ILE A 19 -19.70 9.79 15.57
N LEU A 20 -20.59 10.76 15.28
CA LEU A 20 -20.26 12.00 14.60
C LEU A 20 -19.02 12.60 15.23
N ALA A 21 -19.11 13.02 16.49
CA ALA A 21 -17.98 13.60 17.20
C ALA A 21 -16.70 12.77 17.12
N SER A 22 -16.72 11.44 17.29
CA SER A 22 -15.48 10.64 17.33
C SER A 22 -14.78 10.44 15.99
N ILE A 23 -15.52 10.53 14.87
CA ILE A 23 -14.92 10.36 13.52
C ILE A 23 -14.81 11.70 12.81
N LEU A 24 -15.58 12.73 13.23
CA LEU A 24 -15.14 14.11 13.15
C LEU A 24 -13.71 14.11 13.73
N GLU A 25 -13.57 13.68 14.99
CA GLU A 25 -12.26 13.55 15.65
C GLU A 25 -11.35 12.53 14.98
N SER A 26 -11.86 11.77 14.00
CA SER A 26 -11.03 11.16 13.00
C SER A 26 -10.54 12.16 11.93
N GLU A 27 -11.16 12.38 10.74
CA GLU A 27 -10.65 12.91 9.41
C GLU A 27 -9.51 13.99 9.31
N ALA A 28 -8.78 14.32 10.36
CA ALA A 28 -8.88 15.66 10.88
C ALA A 28 -7.49 16.25 11.18
N GLU A 29 -6.66 15.69 12.08
CA GLU A 29 -5.19 15.77 12.12
C GLU A 29 -4.72 15.18 10.81
N TYR A 30 -5.55 14.58 9.94
CA TYR A 30 -5.25 14.41 8.53
C TYR A 30 -5.43 15.68 7.72
N GLN A 31 -6.60 16.29 7.79
CA GLN A 31 -6.79 17.67 7.34
C GLN A 31 -5.72 18.62 7.98
N ASN A 32 -5.10 18.22 9.09
CA ASN A 32 -3.95 18.80 9.81
C ASN A 32 -2.70 17.89 9.79
N ILE A 33 -2.60 17.04 8.76
CA ILE A 33 -1.45 16.28 8.30
C ILE A 33 -1.33 16.48 6.74
N ILE A 34 -2.13 17.42 6.16
CA ILE A 34 -1.88 18.14 4.89
C ILE A 34 -2.69 19.49 4.73
N ASP A 35 -2.19 20.68 4.25
CA ASP A 35 -2.88 22.06 4.19
C ASP A 35 -3.21 23.07 2.94
N SER A 36 -2.49 23.56 1.88
CA SER A 36 -3.08 24.13 0.56
C SER A 36 -3.03 23.48 -0.94
N SER A 37 -2.52 22.26 -1.32
CA SER A 37 -1.89 21.84 -2.64
C SER A 37 -1.08 20.45 -2.71
N TRP A 38 -0.95 19.57 -1.69
CA TRP A 38 -0.11 18.32 -1.74
C TRP A 38 -0.52 17.37 -2.84
N LYS A 39 -1.69 16.77 -2.62
CA LYS A 39 -2.38 15.84 -3.48
C LYS A 39 -2.66 16.46 -4.86
N ASN A 40 -2.60 17.79 -4.96
CA ASN A 40 -2.83 18.58 -6.16
C ASN A 40 -1.79 18.18 -7.21
N TRP A 41 -0.54 18.18 -6.76
CA TRP A 41 0.54 17.45 -7.36
C TRP A 41 0.33 15.94 -7.29
N THR A 42 -0.85 15.36 -7.62
CA THR A 42 -0.86 14.06 -8.30
C THR A 42 -0.67 14.21 -9.79
N VAL A 43 -1.61 14.83 -10.51
CA VAL A 43 -2.28 14.25 -11.70
C VAL A 43 -1.56 13.29 -12.69
N THR A 44 -0.60 13.76 -13.50
CA THR A 44 -0.42 13.32 -14.91
C THR A 44 0.92 12.63 -15.26
N ARG A 45 1.88 12.43 -14.34
CA ARG A 45 3.02 11.51 -14.57
C ARG A 45 2.45 10.10 -14.58
N LEU A 46 1.31 9.85 -13.91
CA LEU A 46 0.51 8.65 -14.10
C LEU A 46 0.21 8.48 -15.59
N LYS A 47 -0.17 9.54 -16.31
CA LYS A 47 -0.43 9.47 -17.76
C LYS A 47 0.81 9.54 -18.66
N LEU A 48 2.02 9.71 -18.13
CA LEU A 48 3.28 9.60 -18.89
C LEU A 48 4.17 8.42 -18.42
N ALA A 49 3.79 7.79 -17.32
CA ALA A 49 4.13 6.44 -16.88
C ALA A 49 3.13 5.44 -17.49
N GLN A 50 2.38 5.86 -18.52
CA GLN A 50 1.69 4.99 -19.45
C GLN A 50 2.53 4.92 -20.72
N ASP A 51 2.87 3.71 -21.15
CA ASP A 51 3.50 3.45 -22.43
C ASP A 51 2.53 3.74 -23.61
N PRO A 52 2.98 4.40 -24.70
CA PRO A 52 2.10 4.73 -25.82
C PRO A 52 1.87 3.57 -26.82
N ASP A 53 2.77 2.59 -26.95
CA ASP A 53 2.74 1.63 -28.07
C ASP A 53 2.01 0.32 -27.73
N THR A 54 2.18 -0.18 -26.51
CA THR A 54 1.45 -1.31 -25.92
C THR A 54 0.35 -0.84 -24.95
N GLY A 55 0.45 0.38 -24.41
CA GLY A 55 -0.63 1.02 -23.66
C GLY A 55 -0.72 0.66 -22.18
N GLY A 56 0.10 -0.25 -21.64
CA GLY A 56 0.12 -0.56 -20.21
C GLY A 56 0.81 0.52 -19.35
N TRP A 57 0.95 0.27 -18.05
CA TRP A 57 1.70 1.17 -17.17
C TRP A 57 3.06 0.65 -16.76
N ASN A 58 3.76 1.68 -16.33
CA ASN A 58 5.07 1.79 -15.81
C ASN A 58 4.88 2.25 -14.36
N GLY A 59 5.60 1.69 -13.39
CA GLY A 59 5.58 2.26 -12.03
C GLY A 59 6.26 3.64 -11.94
N ASP A 60 6.93 4.08 -13.02
CA ASP A 60 7.59 5.36 -13.20
C ASP A 60 7.47 5.89 -14.64
N LEU A 61 7.61 7.19 -14.80
CA LEU A 61 7.84 7.94 -16.02
C LEU A 61 9.03 7.57 -16.90
N SER A 62 9.90 6.69 -16.46
CA SER A 62 10.95 6.19 -17.31
C SER A 62 10.29 5.54 -18.53
N ALA A 63 10.56 6.08 -19.71
CA ALA A 63 9.98 5.63 -20.97
C ALA A 63 10.60 4.31 -21.43
N THR A 64 11.42 3.70 -20.58
CA THR A 64 12.13 2.44 -20.79
C THR A 64 11.30 1.20 -20.47
N ILE A 65 10.03 1.35 -20.06
CA ILE A 65 9.13 0.25 -19.67
C ILE A 65 8.54 -0.57 -20.82
N LEU A 66 8.76 -1.88 -20.73
CA LEU A 66 7.86 -2.92 -21.21
C LEU A 66 6.74 -3.12 -20.16
N PRO A 67 5.49 -2.70 -20.40
CA PRO A 67 4.51 -2.66 -19.33
C PRO A 67 4.23 -4.00 -18.67
N SER A 68 4.05 -3.90 -17.36
CA SER A 68 3.86 -5.03 -16.47
C SER A 68 2.44 -4.96 -15.91
N LEU A 69 1.83 -6.11 -15.62
CA LEU A 69 0.41 -6.17 -15.31
C LEU A 69 0.06 -5.53 -13.93
N PRO A 70 0.82 -5.75 -12.85
CA PRO A 70 0.64 -5.00 -11.61
C PRO A 70 0.89 -3.49 -11.74
N GLU A 71 1.76 -3.04 -12.63
CA GLU A 71 2.01 -1.61 -12.87
C GLU A 71 0.86 -1.02 -13.67
N THR A 72 0.41 -1.71 -14.72
CA THR A 72 -0.85 -1.47 -15.44
C THR A 72 -1.99 -1.32 -14.44
N TYR A 73 -2.09 -2.20 -13.45
CA TYR A 73 -3.07 -2.11 -12.37
C TYR A 73 -2.88 -0.88 -11.46
N HIS A 74 -1.70 -0.63 -10.90
CA HIS A 74 -1.50 0.51 -9.99
C HIS A 74 -1.61 1.86 -10.71
N GLY A 75 -1.16 1.95 -11.95
CA GLY A 75 -1.28 3.13 -12.79
C GLY A 75 -2.72 3.41 -13.23
N VAL A 76 -3.46 2.38 -13.69
CA VAL A 76 -4.89 2.52 -13.99
C VAL A 76 -5.71 2.76 -12.72
N LEU A 77 -5.43 2.08 -11.60
CA LEU A 77 -6.19 2.28 -10.36
C LEU A 77 -5.90 3.62 -9.72
N ALA A 78 -4.64 4.06 -9.63
CA ALA A 78 -4.36 5.40 -9.17
C ALA A 78 -5.06 6.40 -10.10
N LEU A 79 -5.04 6.23 -11.43
CA LEU A 79 -5.83 7.06 -12.36
C LEU A 79 -7.35 7.00 -12.15
N ALA A 80 -7.94 5.83 -11.88
CA ALA A 80 -9.38 5.68 -11.69
C ALA A 80 -9.84 6.28 -10.35
N GLN A 81 -9.07 6.03 -9.28
CA GLN A 81 -9.21 6.65 -7.98
C GLN A 81 -9.01 8.18 -8.13
N LEU A 82 -8.09 8.61 -9.02
CA LEU A 82 -7.89 9.99 -9.53
C LEU A 82 -9.00 10.54 -10.44
N ASN A 83 -10.09 9.84 -10.71
CA ASN A 83 -11.16 10.29 -11.60
C ASN A 83 -10.76 10.49 -13.06
N LEU A 84 -9.80 9.70 -13.54
CA LEU A 84 -9.18 9.78 -14.85
C LEU A 84 -9.06 8.39 -15.48
N SER A 85 -8.84 8.36 -16.80
CA SER A 85 -8.76 7.13 -17.59
C SER A 85 -7.47 7.12 -18.43
N PRO A 86 -7.07 5.97 -18.99
CA PRO A 86 -5.95 5.85 -19.92
C PRO A 86 -5.88 6.90 -21.03
N ALA A 87 -4.67 7.36 -21.34
CA ALA A 87 -4.38 8.22 -22.47
C ALA A 87 -4.41 7.45 -23.80
N ASN A 88 -3.82 6.25 -23.89
CA ASN A 88 -3.93 5.39 -25.07
C ASN A 88 -4.75 4.09 -24.81
N LEU A 89 -6.04 4.27 -24.53
CA LEU A 89 -6.97 3.18 -24.18
C LEU A 89 -6.98 1.98 -25.16
N PRO A 90 -7.05 2.13 -26.51
CA PRO A 90 -7.16 0.98 -27.41
C PRO A 90 -5.95 0.04 -27.35
N GLN A 91 -4.75 0.59 -27.20
CA GLN A 91 -3.51 -0.17 -27.05
C GLN A 91 -3.52 -0.95 -25.74
N THR A 92 -3.87 -0.32 -24.62
CA THR A 92 -3.98 -1.00 -23.32
C THR A 92 -4.88 -2.23 -23.41
N LYS A 93 -5.97 -2.17 -24.18
CA LYS A 93 -6.86 -3.33 -24.40
C LYS A 93 -6.18 -4.46 -25.18
N ASN A 94 -5.30 -4.18 -26.14
CA ASN A 94 -4.58 -5.24 -26.86
C ASN A 94 -3.56 -5.94 -25.95
N PHE A 95 -2.75 -5.18 -25.19
CA PHE A 95 -1.79 -5.73 -24.22
C PHE A 95 -2.45 -6.73 -23.27
N LEU A 96 -3.61 -6.38 -22.71
CA LEU A 96 -4.34 -7.25 -21.79
C LEU A 96 -4.92 -8.51 -22.48
N ARG A 97 -5.24 -8.47 -23.78
CA ARG A 97 -5.65 -9.68 -24.55
C ARG A 97 -4.51 -10.64 -24.82
N GLU A 98 -3.29 -10.14 -24.96
CA GLU A 98 -2.12 -10.99 -25.15
C GLU A 98 -1.76 -11.65 -23.81
N TYR A 99 -1.76 -10.89 -22.71
CA TYR A 99 -1.56 -11.42 -21.36
C TYR A 99 -2.57 -12.51 -20.98
N GLU A 100 -3.85 -12.29 -21.28
CA GLU A 100 -4.94 -13.26 -21.10
C GLU A 100 -4.67 -14.62 -21.76
N ARG A 101 -4.11 -14.60 -22.98
CA ARG A 101 -3.87 -15.83 -23.75
C ARG A 101 -2.70 -16.65 -23.22
N GLU A 102 -1.73 -16.00 -22.58
CA GLU A 102 -0.66 -16.70 -21.85
C GLU A 102 -1.20 -17.34 -20.56
N ILE A 103 -2.13 -16.67 -19.85
CA ILE A 103 -2.81 -17.27 -18.69
C ILE A 103 -3.55 -18.55 -19.07
N TYR A 104 -4.27 -18.59 -20.21
CA TYR A 104 -4.93 -19.84 -20.64
C TYR A 104 -3.93 -20.98 -20.88
N LYS A 105 -2.76 -20.72 -21.49
CA LYS A 105 -1.74 -21.76 -21.71
C LYS A 105 -1.25 -22.34 -20.39
N LYS A 106 -0.92 -21.48 -19.41
CA LYS A 106 -0.49 -21.90 -18.06
C LYS A 106 -1.55 -22.80 -17.40
N ILE A 107 -2.84 -22.41 -17.44
CA ILE A 107 -3.93 -23.22 -16.87
C ILE A 107 -4.09 -24.56 -17.61
N TYR A 108 -4.11 -24.57 -18.94
CA TYR A 108 -4.32 -25.79 -19.73
C TYR A 108 -3.18 -26.80 -19.61
N ASN A 109 -1.94 -26.33 -19.44
CA ASN A 109 -0.78 -27.17 -19.19
C ASN A 109 -0.66 -27.61 -17.72
N ASN A 110 -1.52 -27.08 -16.82
CA ASN A 110 -1.45 -27.26 -15.37
C ASN A 110 -0.07 -26.85 -14.80
N GLU A 111 0.48 -25.75 -15.31
CA GLU A 111 1.70 -25.13 -14.82
C GLU A 111 1.40 -24.37 -13.52
N GLY A 112 2.12 -24.68 -12.44
CA GLY A 112 1.85 -24.11 -11.11
C GLY A 112 2.15 -22.62 -10.97
N ASP A 113 2.91 -22.04 -11.90
CA ASP A 113 3.48 -20.69 -11.86
C ASP A 113 2.48 -19.62 -12.38
N LEU A 114 1.20 -19.74 -12.01
CA LEU A 114 0.14 -18.76 -12.30
C LEU A 114 -0.22 -17.96 -11.05
N SER A 115 0.37 -16.77 -10.96
CA SER A 115 0.05 -15.76 -9.95
C SER A 115 -1.44 -15.44 -9.92
N PHE A 116 -2.10 -15.78 -8.81
CA PHE A 116 -3.50 -15.40 -8.56
C PHE A 116 -3.68 -13.87 -8.58
N VAL A 117 -2.66 -13.15 -8.09
CA VAL A 117 -2.59 -11.69 -8.05
C VAL A 117 -2.55 -11.10 -9.47
N ASP A 118 -1.85 -11.72 -10.42
CA ASP A 118 -1.89 -11.29 -11.82
C ASP A 118 -3.25 -11.60 -12.47
N VAL A 119 -3.86 -12.76 -12.17
CA VAL A 119 -5.23 -13.02 -12.61
C VAL A 119 -6.18 -11.95 -12.08
N TYR A 120 -6.10 -11.58 -10.79
CA TYR A 120 -6.87 -10.47 -10.22
C TYR A 120 -6.64 -9.14 -10.96
N TYR A 121 -5.38 -8.76 -11.19
CA TYR A 121 -5.03 -7.51 -11.86
C TYR A 121 -5.53 -7.43 -13.30
N LEU A 122 -5.35 -8.50 -14.10
CA LEU A 122 -5.86 -8.58 -15.48
C LEU A 122 -7.36 -8.32 -15.51
N LEU A 123 -8.08 -8.89 -14.55
CA LEU A 123 -9.53 -8.85 -14.51
C LEU A 123 -10.05 -7.51 -14.01
N VAL A 124 -9.35 -6.84 -13.07
CA VAL A 124 -9.65 -5.44 -12.69
C VAL A 124 -9.48 -4.54 -13.89
N LEU A 125 -8.39 -4.72 -14.63
CA LEU A 125 -8.08 -3.97 -15.84
C LEU A 125 -9.10 -4.24 -16.96
N PHE A 126 -9.56 -5.48 -17.12
CA PHE A 126 -10.67 -5.77 -18.03
C PHE A 126 -11.98 -5.08 -17.64
N LYS A 127 -12.36 -5.05 -16.36
CA LYS A 127 -13.55 -4.28 -15.91
C LYS A 127 -13.38 -2.80 -16.19
N GLU A 128 -12.29 -2.20 -15.71
CA GLU A 128 -12.05 -0.76 -15.78
C GLU A 128 -11.95 -0.27 -17.23
N LEU A 129 -11.34 -1.07 -18.10
CA LEU A 129 -11.21 -0.75 -19.52
C LEU A 129 -12.37 -1.29 -20.37
N ASN A 130 -13.45 -1.79 -19.77
CA ASN A 130 -14.63 -2.36 -20.45
C ASN A 130 -14.24 -3.40 -21.53
N MET A 131 -13.82 -4.57 -21.05
CA MET A 131 -13.44 -5.77 -21.79
C MET A 131 -14.04 -7.01 -21.10
N SER A 132 -14.26 -8.08 -21.87
CA SER A 132 -14.82 -9.34 -21.36
C SER A 132 -13.91 -10.52 -21.67
N VAL A 133 -13.58 -11.32 -20.66
CA VAL A 133 -12.69 -12.50 -20.76
C VAL A 133 -13.12 -13.46 -21.90
N GLU A 134 -12.16 -13.91 -22.72
CA GLU A 134 -12.36 -14.77 -23.90
C GLU A 134 -12.84 -16.19 -23.51
N ASP A 135 -12.19 -16.84 -22.53
CA ASP A 135 -12.63 -18.09 -21.91
C ASP A 135 -12.79 -17.91 -20.39
N LYS A 136 -13.95 -17.37 -20.03
CA LYS A 136 -14.43 -17.21 -18.65
C LYS A 136 -14.42 -18.50 -17.83
N LYS A 137 -14.49 -19.67 -18.45
CA LYS A 137 -14.65 -20.95 -17.76
C LYS A 137 -13.32 -21.49 -17.26
N THR A 138 -12.27 -21.33 -18.06
CA THR A 138 -10.92 -21.81 -17.70
C THR A 138 -10.35 -20.99 -16.54
N ILE A 139 -10.40 -19.66 -16.62
CA ILE A 139 -10.01 -18.79 -15.49
C ILE A 139 -10.98 -18.95 -14.30
N GLY A 140 -12.29 -19.05 -14.55
CA GLY A 140 -13.29 -19.20 -13.47
C GLY A 140 -13.15 -20.49 -12.67
N ASN A 141 -12.77 -21.60 -13.29
CA ASN A 141 -12.48 -22.84 -12.57
C ASN A 141 -11.18 -22.74 -11.75
N PHE A 142 -10.11 -22.19 -12.32
CA PHE A 142 -8.83 -21.97 -11.62
C PHE A 142 -9.04 -21.19 -10.31
N LEU A 143 -9.71 -20.02 -10.42
CA LEU A 143 -9.99 -19.16 -9.28
C LEU A 143 -10.86 -19.84 -8.20
N ILE A 144 -11.86 -20.64 -8.58
CA ILE A 144 -12.71 -21.39 -7.64
C ILE A 144 -11.91 -22.51 -6.92
N ASP A 145 -10.96 -23.15 -7.60
CA ASP A 145 -10.16 -24.22 -7.01
C ASP A 145 -8.99 -23.72 -6.15
N ASP A 146 -8.66 -22.43 -6.23
CA ASP A 146 -7.76 -21.75 -5.28
C ASP A 146 -8.48 -21.35 -3.98
N VAL A 147 -9.63 -20.65 -4.05
CA VAL A 147 -10.40 -20.19 -2.86
C VAL A 147 -10.71 -21.34 -1.87
N LYS A 148 -10.89 -22.56 -2.37
CA LYS A 148 -11.10 -23.77 -1.55
C LYS A 148 -9.88 -24.21 -0.74
N ARG A 149 -8.69 -23.67 -1.02
CA ARG A 149 -7.39 -23.95 -0.39
C ARG A 149 -6.96 -22.83 0.54
N SER A 150 -7.19 -21.58 0.13
CA SER A 150 -6.73 -20.34 0.79
C SER A 150 -7.73 -19.74 1.80
N ASN A 151 -8.99 -20.19 1.78
CA ASN A 151 -10.17 -19.51 2.34
C ASN A 151 -10.58 -18.26 1.54
N GLU A 152 -11.77 -17.74 1.81
CA GLU A 152 -12.38 -16.64 1.05
C GLU A 152 -11.75 -15.29 1.45
N THR A 153 -10.92 -14.69 0.58
CA THR A 153 -10.45 -13.30 0.73
C THR A 153 -11.17 -12.35 -0.23
N TYR A 154 -11.08 -11.04 0.05
CA TYR A 154 -11.65 -10.00 -0.83
C TYR A 154 -11.05 -10.04 -2.25
N LEU A 155 -9.75 -10.38 -2.39
CA LEU A 155 -9.07 -10.41 -3.69
C LEU A 155 -9.71 -11.44 -4.61
N ASP A 156 -9.97 -12.63 -4.06
CA ASP A 156 -10.36 -13.81 -4.81
C ASP A 156 -11.80 -13.73 -5.28
N ILE A 157 -12.66 -13.27 -4.39
CA ILE A 157 -14.06 -13.05 -4.70
C ILE A 157 -14.19 -11.88 -5.68
N LYS A 158 -13.31 -10.87 -5.62
CA LYS A 158 -13.26 -9.83 -6.65
C LYS A 158 -12.85 -10.40 -8.02
N SER A 159 -11.79 -11.21 -8.10
CA SER A 159 -11.39 -11.91 -9.35
C SER A 159 -12.55 -12.69 -9.97
N LEU A 160 -13.26 -13.47 -9.17
CA LEU A 160 -14.39 -14.29 -9.59
C LEU A 160 -15.61 -13.49 -10.10
N LEU A 161 -15.74 -12.23 -9.70
CA LEU A 161 -16.78 -11.32 -10.19
C LEU A 161 -16.40 -10.64 -11.50
N LEU A 162 -15.13 -10.27 -11.62
CA LEU A 162 -14.59 -9.55 -12.78
C LEU A 162 -14.62 -10.38 -14.08
N ILE A 163 -14.54 -11.71 -13.98
CA ILE A 163 -14.74 -12.64 -15.10
C ILE A 163 -16.19 -12.74 -15.58
N ASP A 164 -17.19 -12.32 -14.78
CA ASP A 164 -18.63 -12.59 -15.00
C ASP A 164 -18.87 -14.07 -15.39
N PHE A 165 -18.48 -14.97 -14.50
CA PHE A 165 -18.51 -16.41 -14.73
C PHE A 165 -19.89 -17.02 -14.45
N SER A 166 -20.21 -18.11 -15.17
CA SER A 166 -21.53 -18.72 -15.18
C SER A 166 -21.96 -19.35 -13.84
N ASN A 167 -21.02 -19.69 -12.95
CA ASN A 167 -21.34 -20.12 -11.58
C ASN A 167 -21.62 -18.92 -10.64
N ARG A 168 -22.53 -18.02 -11.05
CA ARG A 168 -22.88 -16.83 -10.29
C ARG A 168 -23.37 -17.13 -8.86
N SER A 169 -23.94 -18.31 -8.60
CA SER A 169 -24.35 -18.74 -7.26
C SER A 169 -23.19 -18.89 -6.28
N TYR A 170 -22.05 -19.41 -6.72
CA TYR A 170 -20.88 -19.56 -5.82
C TYR A 170 -20.32 -18.19 -5.43
N VAL A 171 -20.08 -17.32 -6.41
CA VAL A 171 -19.46 -16.01 -6.17
C VAL A 171 -20.38 -15.07 -5.39
N LYS A 172 -21.71 -15.16 -5.63
CA LYS A 172 -22.72 -14.43 -4.87
C LYS A 172 -22.79 -14.92 -3.41
N ASN A 173 -22.65 -16.22 -3.16
CA ASN A 173 -22.56 -16.76 -1.80
C ASN A 173 -21.28 -16.35 -1.06
N ALA A 174 -20.11 -16.40 -1.71
CA ALA A 174 -18.84 -16.05 -1.08
C ALA A 174 -18.72 -14.53 -0.80
N SER A 175 -19.27 -13.68 -1.67
CA SER A 175 -19.42 -12.24 -1.39
C SER A 175 -20.32 -11.97 -0.18
N MET A 176 -21.36 -12.78 0.00
CA MET A 176 -22.20 -12.75 1.18
C MET A 176 -21.49 -13.27 2.43
N SER A 177 -20.60 -14.26 2.31
CA SER A 177 -19.74 -14.75 3.40
C SER A 177 -18.84 -13.62 3.94
N LEU A 178 -18.09 -12.95 3.04
CA LEU A 178 -17.28 -11.78 3.39
C LEU A 178 -18.12 -10.65 3.99
N TRP A 179 -19.29 -10.34 3.42
CA TRP A 179 -20.19 -9.33 3.98
C TRP A 179 -20.70 -9.68 5.39
N LEU A 180 -21.10 -10.93 5.63
CA LEU A 180 -21.56 -11.40 6.93
C LEU A 180 -20.44 -11.48 7.98
N SER A 181 -19.17 -11.44 7.56
CA SER A 181 -18.02 -11.26 8.45
C SER A 181 -17.84 -9.82 8.94
N LEU A 182 -18.41 -8.83 8.22
CA LEU A 182 -18.25 -7.40 8.52
C LEU A 182 -18.97 -7.01 9.80
N LYS A 183 -18.20 -6.47 10.76
CA LYS A 183 -18.71 -5.97 12.05
C LYS A 183 -18.78 -4.44 12.02
N PRO A 184 -19.83 -3.81 12.59
CA PRO A 184 -19.86 -2.35 12.74
C PRO A 184 -18.79 -1.91 13.75
N GLU A 185 -17.80 -1.16 13.27
CA GLU A 185 -16.70 -0.59 14.07
C GLU A 185 -16.61 0.91 13.77
N SER A 186 -16.52 1.77 14.79
CA SER A 186 -16.61 3.24 14.61
C SER A 186 -15.28 3.86 14.16
N SER A 187 -14.77 3.43 13.00
CA SER A 187 -13.48 3.87 12.45
C SER A 187 -13.53 4.02 10.93
N VAL A 188 -12.59 4.77 10.37
CA VAL A 188 -12.45 4.85 8.90
C VAL A 188 -11.93 3.53 8.31
N GLU A 189 -11.32 2.66 9.12
CA GLU A 189 -11.04 1.28 8.72
C GLU A 189 -12.33 0.49 8.42
N PHE A 190 -13.40 0.71 9.20
CA PHE A 190 -14.71 0.19 8.84
C PHE A 190 -15.20 0.75 7.50
N LEU A 191 -15.01 2.05 7.22
CA LEU A 191 -15.34 2.58 5.88
C LEU A 191 -14.56 1.88 4.78
N TRP A 192 -13.25 1.70 4.95
CA TRP A 192 -12.43 0.96 3.98
C TRP A 192 -12.96 -0.45 3.75
N ARG A 193 -13.15 -1.25 4.81
CA ARG A 193 -13.68 -2.63 4.72
C ARG A 193 -15.10 -2.67 4.16
N PHE A 194 -15.95 -1.70 4.52
CA PHE A 194 -17.30 -1.51 3.99
C PHE A 194 -17.29 -1.20 2.49
N LEU A 195 -16.47 -0.25 2.02
CA LEU A 195 -16.30 0.07 0.60
C LEU A 195 -15.90 -1.20 -0.17
N LEU A 196 -14.85 -1.90 0.30
CA LEU A 196 -14.35 -3.13 -0.32
C LEU A 196 -15.44 -4.22 -0.42
N TYR A 197 -16.07 -4.60 0.69
CA TYR A 197 -17.03 -5.73 0.68
C TYR A 197 -18.36 -5.36 0.00
N ARG A 198 -18.78 -4.09 0.07
CA ARG A 198 -19.93 -3.59 -0.70
C ARG A 198 -19.65 -3.61 -2.20
N GLU A 199 -18.42 -3.30 -2.65
CA GLU A 199 -18.04 -3.44 -4.06
C GLU A 199 -18.31 -4.87 -4.55
N LEU A 200 -17.93 -5.89 -3.76
CA LEU A 200 -18.19 -7.30 -4.08
C LEU A 200 -19.68 -7.64 -4.16
N LEU A 201 -20.51 -7.14 -3.23
CA LEU A 201 -21.95 -7.39 -3.23
C LEU A 201 -22.65 -6.77 -4.45
N ILE A 202 -22.29 -5.54 -4.80
CA ILE A 202 -22.83 -4.84 -5.98
C ILE A 202 -22.39 -5.57 -7.25
N MET A 203 -21.10 -5.92 -7.36
CA MET A 203 -20.57 -6.70 -8.48
C MET A 203 -21.18 -8.11 -8.57
N SER A 204 -21.61 -8.70 -7.45
CA SER A 204 -22.36 -9.98 -7.41
C SER A 204 -23.79 -9.91 -7.93
N GLY A 205 -24.31 -8.71 -8.20
CA GLY A 205 -25.71 -8.52 -8.57
C GLY A 205 -26.66 -8.91 -7.42
N TYR A 206 -26.33 -8.54 -6.18
CA TYR A 206 -27.37 -8.30 -5.17
C TYR A 206 -28.03 -6.95 -5.43
N SER A 207 -29.35 -6.84 -5.24
CA SER A 207 -29.87 -5.54 -4.82
C SER A 207 -29.45 -5.31 -3.37
N LEU A 208 -29.04 -4.09 -3.04
CA LEU A 208 -28.63 -3.74 -1.68
C LEU A 208 -29.81 -3.85 -0.69
N ASP A 209 -31.05 -3.78 -1.16
CA ASP A 209 -32.27 -4.05 -0.38
C ASP A 209 -32.45 -5.54 -0.01
N GLU A 210 -31.80 -6.45 -0.75
CA GLU A 210 -31.83 -7.91 -0.51
C GLU A 210 -30.68 -8.37 0.41
N VAL A 211 -29.69 -7.51 0.65
CA VAL A 211 -28.50 -7.84 1.45
C VAL A 211 -28.82 -7.76 2.95
N PRO A 212 -28.62 -8.85 3.73
CA PRO A 212 -28.80 -8.85 5.17
C PRO A 212 -28.07 -7.68 5.85
N ASN A 213 -28.81 -6.93 6.65
CA ASN A 213 -28.33 -5.77 7.40
C ASN A 213 -27.72 -4.63 6.56
N TYR A 214 -27.86 -4.58 5.23
CA TYR A 214 -27.23 -3.49 4.44
C TYR A 214 -27.67 -2.11 4.88
N ASN A 215 -28.98 -1.84 4.98
CA ASN A 215 -29.47 -0.54 5.43
C ASN A 215 -29.04 -0.18 6.86
N THR A 216 -28.60 -1.15 7.67
CA THR A 216 -27.97 -0.93 8.97
C THR A 216 -26.49 -0.58 8.83
N LEU A 217 -25.72 -1.40 8.10
CA LEU A 217 -24.27 -1.24 7.91
C LEU A 217 -23.91 -0.05 7.02
N HIS A 218 -24.70 0.26 6.00
CA HIS A 218 -24.58 1.46 5.17
C HIS A 218 -25.01 2.71 5.91
N LYS A 219 -26.07 2.64 6.74
CA LYS A 219 -26.38 3.80 7.58
C LYS A 219 -25.31 4.02 8.64
N PHE A 220 -24.76 2.95 9.20
CA PHE A 220 -23.58 3.02 10.06
C PHE A 220 -22.33 3.50 9.30
N ALA A 221 -22.17 3.22 8.00
CA ALA A 221 -21.11 3.78 7.16
C ALA A 221 -21.33 5.26 6.82
N MET A 222 -22.58 5.69 6.60
CA MET A 222 -22.93 7.10 6.35
C MET A 222 -22.97 7.92 7.63
N GLU A 223 -23.25 7.31 8.77
CA GLU A 223 -22.81 7.78 10.08
C GLU A 223 -21.28 7.90 10.02
N VAL A 224 -20.52 6.80 10.03
CA VAL A 224 -19.05 6.78 10.09
C VAL A 224 -18.36 7.75 9.10
N PHE A 225 -18.94 8.05 7.93
CA PHE A 225 -18.53 9.14 7.04
C PHE A 225 -19.05 10.54 7.40
N GLU A 226 -20.36 10.78 7.63
CA GLU A 226 -20.84 12.12 8.05
C GLU A 226 -20.13 12.58 9.32
N ASN A 227 -19.83 11.60 10.16
CA ASN A 227 -18.95 11.67 11.29
C ASN A 227 -17.60 12.23 10.85
N SER A 228 -16.83 11.42 10.11
CA SER A 228 -15.59 11.81 9.44
C SER A 228 -15.58 13.27 9.00
N SER A 229 -16.63 13.66 8.28
CA SER A 229 -16.79 14.91 7.56
C SER A 229 -16.65 16.28 8.26
N ARG A 230 -16.47 16.42 9.59
CA ARG A 230 -16.67 17.74 10.24
C ARG A 230 -15.81 18.21 11.43
N ARG A 231 -14.89 17.41 11.98
CA ARG A 231 -13.64 18.02 12.46
C ARG A 231 -12.70 17.67 11.33
N THR A 232 -11.92 18.65 10.96
CA THR A 232 -10.94 18.57 9.89
C THR A 232 -9.64 19.11 10.49
N ASP A 233 -9.36 18.61 11.71
CA ASP A 233 -8.33 19.00 12.68
C ASP A 233 -7.70 17.93 13.68
N THR A 234 -8.23 16.70 14.01
CA THR A 234 -7.61 15.60 14.90
C THR A 234 -7.32 14.00 14.57
N LEU A 235 -6.93 13.39 13.40
CA LEU A 235 -6.21 12.05 13.25
C LEU A 235 -4.89 11.78 12.39
N GLY A 236 -4.81 11.56 11.04
CA GLY A 236 -3.62 10.89 10.37
C GLY A 236 -3.26 11.08 8.86
N PHE A 237 -2.95 10.04 8.01
CA PHE A 237 -2.32 10.20 6.64
C PHE A 237 -2.75 9.22 5.51
N PHE A 238 -3.44 8.10 5.75
CA PHE A 238 -4.13 7.29 4.70
C PHE A 238 -5.70 7.44 4.60
N GLU A 239 -6.35 8.05 5.59
CA GLU A 239 -7.70 8.65 5.72
C GLU A 239 -8.23 9.61 4.65
N ILE A 240 -7.82 10.87 4.44
CA ILE A 240 -8.36 11.65 3.29
C ILE A 240 -8.09 10.94 1.97
N HIS A 241 -7.07 10.10 1.87
CA HIS A 241 -6.99 9.20 0.73
C HIS A 241 -8.23 8.25 0.72
N THR A 242 -8.53 7.53 1.80
CA THR A 242 -9.78 6.74 1.99
C THR A 242 -11.10 7.54 1.97
N LEU A 243 -11.12 8.84 2.28
CA LEU A 243 -12.32 9.67 2.51
C LEU A 243 -12.58 10.63 1.35
N ALA A 244 -11.55 11.07 0.64
CA ALA A 244 -11.68 11.47 -0.75
C ALA A 244 -12.15 10.30 -1.61
N ARG A 245 -11.63 9.08 -1.35
CA ARG A 245 -12.12 7.86 -1.98
C ARG A 245 -13.59 7.59 -1.60
N PHE A 246 -13.97 7.70 -0.32
CA PHE A 246 -15.35 7.52 0.14
C PHE A 246 -16.29 8.58 -0.45
N MET A 247 -15.93 9.87 -0.35
CA MET A 247 -16.62 10.97 -1.03
C MET A 247 -16.80 10.68 -2.52
N LYS A 248 -15.78 10.14 -3.17
CA LYS A 248 -15.81 9.83 -4.60
C LYS A 248 -16.71 8.64 -4.91
N GLU A 249 -16.62 7.55 -4.16
CA GLU A 249 -17.46 6.36 -4.37
C GLU A 249 -18.94 6.66 -4.04
N GLU A 250 -19.23 7.45 -3.00
CA GLU A 250 -20.59 7.89 -2.66
C GLU A 250 -21.08 9.09 -3.49
N GLY A 251 -20.22 9.69 -4.30
CA GLY A 251 -20.54 10.89 -5.08
C GLY A 251 -20.87 12.14 -4.25
N ILE A 252 -20.36 12.24 -3.03
CA ILE A 252 -20.71 13.28 -2.04
C ILE A 252 -20.24 14.65 -2.52
N GLN A 253 -21.19 15.47 -2.99
CA GLN A 253 -20.96 16.82 -3.50
C GLN A 253 -20.79 17.87 -2.39
N ASN A 254 -20.02 17.53 -1.35
CA ASN A 254 -19.64 18.48 -0.32
C ASN A 254 -18.46 19.32 -0.84
N GLU A 255 -18.74 20.37 -1.61
CA GLU A 255 -17.72 21.28 -2.15
C GLU A 255 -16.96 22.05 -1.06
N SER A 256 -17.53 22.19 0.15
CA SER A 256 -16.80 22.75 1.30
C SER A 256 -15.74 21.77 1.75
N LEU A 257 -16.12 20.52 2.03
CA LEU A 257 -15.19 19.44 2.36
C LEU A 257 -14.20 19.18 1.23
N ARG A 258 -14.62 19.05 -0.03
CA ARG A 258 -13.68 18.92 -1.16
C ARG A 258 -12.67 20.08 -1.20
N LYS A 259 -13.14 21.30 -0.89
CA LYS A 259 -12.25 22.45 -0.68
C LYS A 259 -11.48 22.40 0.63
N GLU A 260 -11.93 21.75 1.69
CA GLU A 260 -11.21 21.52 2.94
C GLU A 260 -10.10 20.52 2.65
N LEU A 261 -10.40 19.37 2.06
CA LEU A 261 -9.51 18.47 1.33
C LEU A 261 -8.76 19.14 0.12
N LEU A 262 -8.58 20.48 0.08
CA LEU A 262 -7.72 21.33 -0.78
C LEU A 262 -7.01 22.48 0.03
N ARG A 263 -7.81 23.39 0.63
CA ARG A 263 -7.58 24.52 1.59
C ARG A 263 -7.00 24.05 2.92
N ILE A 264 -7.15 22.76 3.18
CA ILE A 264 -6.44 21.98 4.16
C ILE A 264 -5.94 20.65 3.47
N ILE A 265 -5.08 20.77 2.41
CA ILE A 265 -4.22 19.69 1.81
C ILE A 265 -2.70 19.93 1.40
N SER A 266 -2.12 21.11 1.12
CA SER A 266 -0.63 21.48 1.04
C SER A 266 -0.06 21.72 2.41
N GLN A 267 0.12 22.91 3.08
CA GLN A 267 1.38 23.72 3.11
C GLN A 267 2.65 22.90 3.41
N TYR A 268 2.48 21.64 3.78
CA TYR A 268 2.97 20.43 3.14
C TYR A 268 2.84 20.42 1.57
N LYS A 269 3.14 21.57 0.95
CA LYS A 269 3.58 21.90 -0.43
C LYS A 269 4.01 23.38 -0.46
N CYS A 270 4.93 23.74 0.44
CA CYS A 270 6.00 24.80 0.24
C CYS A 270 8.85 24.34 -0.68
N PRO A 271 10.00 25.13 -0.58
CA PRO A 271 10.50 25.99 -1.65
C PRO A 271 11.21 25.32 -2.85
N ASP A 272 12.02 24.28 -2.65
CA ASP A 272 12.65 23.55 -3.77
C ASP A 272 11.65 22.64 -4.50
N GLY A 273 10.59 22.28 -3.79
CA GLY A 273 9.49 21.53 -4.32
C GLY A 273 9.42 20.06 -3.94
N SER A 274 10.37 19.43 -3.25
CA SER A 274 10.12 18.13 -2.57
C SER A 274 9.27 18.31 -1.31
N TYR A 275 9.20 17.35 -0.37
CA TYR A 275 7.84 16.91 0.02
C TYR A 275 7.70 16.17 1.39
N SER A 276 7.13 16.60 2.56
CA SER A 276 7.01 15.79 3.85
C SER A 276 5.77 15.96 4.82
N ASP A 277 5.64 15.27 5.94
CA ASP A 277 4.44 15.17 6.79
C ASP A 277 3.88 16.42 7.52
N THR A 278 4.48 17.65 7.63
CA THR A 278 3.90 19.03 7.96
C THR A 278 4.76 20.21 7.56
N SER A 279 4.13 21.18 6.90
CA SER A 279 3.98 22.56 7.44
C SER A 279 5.02 23.01 8.52
N GLY A 280 6.09 23.76 8.16
CA GLY A 280 7.34 23.85 8.96
C GLY A 280 8.66 24.37 8.30
N SER A 281 9.51 23.49 7.74
CA SER A 281 10.98 23.32 7.98
C SER A 281 12.05 23.80 6.89
N LYS A 282 13.37 23.38 6.92
CA LYS A 282 14.64 23.87 6.19
C LYS A 282 15.36 23.26 4.85
N ARG A 283 15.46 21.93 4.49
CA ARG A 283 15.89 21.25 3.18
C ARG A 283 15.34 19.76 2.92
N GLY A 284 15.92 18.84 2.09
CA GLY A 284 15.30 17.75 1.22
C GLY A 284 15.47 16.21 1.54
N TYR A 285 14.86 15.23 0.81
CA TYR A 285 15.15 13.75 0.88
C TYR A 285 14.64 12.90 -0.37
N ILE A 286 15.17 11.67 -0.68
CA ILE A 286 14.46 10.65 -1.57
C ILE A 286 14.25 9.10 -1.15
N ASP A 287 13.77 8.74 0.10
CA ASP A 287 13.17 7.50 0.71
C ASP A 287 11.79 7.58 1.58
N THR A 288 10.86 8.58 1.42
CA THR A 288 9.41 8.85 1.84
C THR A 288 8.11 9.41 0.99
N THR A 289 8.00 10.43 0.01
CA THR A 289 6.43 11.69 -2.11
C THR A 289 5.42 10.99 -3.12
N HIS A 290 5.74 10.03 -4.01
CA HIS A 290 4.78 9.09 -4.67
C HIS A 290 3.29 9.12 -4.20
N TRP A 291 2.97 8.82 -2.94
CA TRP A 291 1.61 8.92 -2.35
C TRP A 291 1.03 10.33 -2.30
N ALA A 292 1.95 11.24 -1.97
CA ALA A 292 1.86 12.68 -2.06
C ALA A 292 1.76 13.26 -3.46
N VAL A 293 2.06 12.40 -4.42
CA VAL A 293 1.41 12.42 -5.70
C VAL A 293 -0.01 11.89 -5.51
N GLU A 294 -0.21 10.58 -5.49
CA GLU A 294 -1.45 9.78 -5.65
C GLU A 294 -2.87 10.37 -5.50
N ALA A 295 -3.23 11.34 -4.63
CA ALA A 295 -4.61 11.35 -4.07
C ALA A 295 -5.55 12.61 -4.07
N ILE A 296 -5.40 13.70 -4.85
CA ILE A 296 -6.42 14.83 -4.86
C ILE A 296 -7.18 14.79 -6.12
N ILE A 297 -6.74 14.05 -7.13
CA ILE A 297 -7.57 13.97 -8.31
C ILE A 297 -8.76 13.04 -8.00
N TYR A 298 -8.70 12.28 -6.89
CA TYR A 298 -9.84 11.74 -6.10
C TYR A 298 -10.89 12.85 -5.81
N LEU A 299 -10.41 14.09 -5.66
CA LEU A 299 -11.11 15.36 -5.42
C LEU A 299 -10.97 16.37 -6.60
N GLY A 300 -10.39 15.99 -7.75
CA GLY A 300 -10.20 16.81 -8.95
C GLY A 300 -9.28 18.06 -8.89
N GLY A 301 -8.04 17.97 -8.40
CA GLY A 301 -7.06 19.09 -8.39
C GLY A 301 -5.87 19.03 -9.38
N LYS A 302 -4.78 19.79 -9.14
CA LYS A 302 -3.68 20.05 -10.09
C LYS A 302 -2.25 20.27 -9.54
N VAL A 303 -1.30 19.72 -10.30
CA VAL A 303 0.16 19.83 -10.22
C VAL A 303 0.67 21.28 -10.40
N GLY A 304 1.81 21.62 -9.79
CA GLY A 304 2.61 22.83 -10.09
C GLY A 304 3.97 22.48 -10.73
N GLU A 305 4.96 23.39 -10.73
CA GLU A 305 6.26 23.15 -11.42
C GLU A 305 7.52 23.01 -10.52
N TYR A 306 7.46 23.38 -9.22
CA TYR A 306 8.56 23.21 -8.24
C TYR A 306 9.10 21.77 -8.00
N THR A 307 8.31 20.77 -7.59
CA THR A 307 8.79 19.37 -7.36
C THR A 307 9.46 18.76 -8.58
N ILE A 308 9.05 19.15 -9.79
CA ILE A 308 9.77 18.73 -11.00
C ILE A 308 11.19 19.28 -10.98
N GLY A 309 11.34 20.57 -10.67
CA GLY A 309 12.63 21.19 -10.37
C GLY A 309 13.44 20.41 -9.33
N TYR A 310 12.81 19.95 -8.23
CA TYR A 310 13.50 19.11 -7.25
C TYR A 310 14.04 17.80 -7.84
N LEU A 311 13.19 17.01 -8.50
CA LEU A 311 13.56 15.68 -8.98
C LEU A 311 14.64 15.78 -10.07
N ARG A 312 14.51 16.82 -10.92
CA ARG A 312 15.52 17.21 -11.92
C ARG A 312 16.80 17.80 -11.29
N SER A 313 16.83 18.06 -9.97
CA SER A 313 18.02 18.46 -9.23
C SER A 313 18.79 17.30 -8.58
N LEU A 314 18.18 16.12 -8.50
CA LEU A 314 18.80 14.90 -7.97
C LEU A 314 19.46 14.00 -9.04
N GLU A 315 19.43 14.36 -10.33
CA GLU A 315 19.90 13.48 -11.38
C GLU A 315 21.45 13.31 -11.34
N SER A 316 21.95 12.09 -11.17
CA SER A 316 23.41 11.87 -11.32
C SER A 316 23.82 11.94 -12.79
N PRO A 317 24.99 12.51 -13.14
CA PRO A 317 25.54 12.43 -14.50
C PRO A 317 25.87 10.98 -14.94
N LEU A 318 26.03 10.05 -13.99
CA LEU A 318 26.41 8.66 -14.24
C LEU A 318 25.23 7.78 -14.69
N GLY A 319 24.00 8.22 -14.44
CA GLY A 319 22.82 7.34 -14.35
C GLY A 319 22.39 7.27 -12.88
N GLY A 320 21.13 6.96 -12.63
CA GLY A 320 20.55 7.02 -11.28
C GLY A 320 20.34 8.43 -10.73
N PHE A 321 19.92 8.49 -9.47
CA PHE A 321 19.70 9.71 -8.69
C PHE A 321 20.53 9.72 -7.40
N ILE A 322 20.86 10.92 -6.92
CA ILE A 322 21.71 11.14 -5.75
C ILE A 322 20.88 11.41 -4.49
N GLU A 323 21.27 10.76 -3.39
CA GLU A 323 20.73 10.97 -2.04
C GLU A 323 20.92 12.42 -1.54
N VAL A 324 22.07 13.02 -1.88
CA VAL A 324 22.49 14.33 -1.39
C VAL A 324 22.92 15.21 -2.57
N PRO A 325 22.31 16.40 -2.77
CA PRO A 325 22.76 17.38 -3.75
C PRO A 325 24.26 17.70 -3.61
N TYR A 326 24.92 17.96 -4.74
CA TYR A 326 26.37 18.17 -4.90
C TYR A 326 27.26 16.91 -4.84
N THR A 327 26.72 15.70 -4.65
CA THR A 327 27.44 14.47 -5.03
C THR A 327 27.26 14.16 -6.52
N VAL A 328 28.00 13.17 -7.03
CA VAL A 328 27.83 12.64 -8.40
C VAL A 328 27.59 11.13 -8.44
N ILE A 329 27.65 10.47 -7.29
CA ILE A 329 27.47 9.02 -7.16
C ILE A 329 25.98 8.78 -6.87
N PRO A 330 25.26 8.04 -7.72
CA PRO A 330 23.88 7.65 -7.44
C PRO A 330 23.81 6.66 -6.26
N ASN A 331 22.65 6.57 -5.63
CA ASN A 331 22.32 5.53 -4.66
C ASN A 331 21.20 4.66 -5.26
N PRO A 332 21.24 3.31 -5.19
CA PRO A 332 20.22 2.46 -5.81
C PRO A 332 18.83 2.69 -5.19
N LEU A 333 18.78 2.91 -3.87
CA LEU A 333 17.56 3.15 -3.14
C LEU A 333 16.96 4.49 -3.54
N ASP A 334 17.71 5.59 -3.46
CA ASP A 334 17.24 6.91 -3.90
C ASP A 334 16.88 6.95 -5.40
N THR A 335 17.60 6.15 -6.21
CA THR A 335 17.26 5.96 -7.63
C THR A 335 15.91 5.27 -7.79
N ALA A 336 15.68 4.16 -7.07
CA ALA A 336 14.46 3.36 -7.11
C ALA A 336 13.18 4.16 -6.96
N PHE A 337 13.36 5.26 -6.26
CA PHE A 337 12.33 5.91 -5.54
C PHE A 337 12.14 7.35 -6.03
N SER A 338 13.21 8.02 -6.49
CA SER A 338 13.11 9.10 -7.48
C SER A 338 12.27 8.66 -8.67
N VAL A 339 12.51 7.41 -9.12
CA VAL A 339 11.78 6.67 -10.15
C VAL A 339 10.33 6.45 -9.71
N MET A 340 9.96 5.59 -8.76
CA MET A 340 8.53 5.37 -8.44
C MET A 340 7.77 6.67 -8.13
N THR A 341 8.42 7.66 -7.51
CA THR A 341 7.88 9.03 -7.34
C THR A 341 7.61 9.72 -8.65
N LEU A 342 8.60 9.71 -9.55
CA LEU A 342 8.43 10.10 -10.94
C LEU A 342 7.34 9.29 -11.66
N GLY A 343 6.65 8.28 -11.12
CA GLY A 343 5.44 7.71 -11.73
C GLY A 343 4.17 8.56 -11.91
N LEU A 344 3.99 9.74 -11.27
CA LEU A 344 2.62 10.28 -11.01
C LEU A 344 2.09 11.76 -11.48
N LEU A 345 2.80 12.94 -11.62
CA LEU A 345 2.61 14.41 -12.11
C LEU A 345 2.47 14.94 -13.59
N ASN A 346 3.46 14.88 -14.53
CA ASN A 346 3.36 15.21 -15.99
C ASN A 346 4.68 15.03 -16.85
N TYR A 347 5.69 14.19 -16.52
CA TYR A 347 7.10 14.40 -16.99
C TYR A 347 7.79 13.20 -17.71
N THR A 348 9.09 12.96 -17.53
CA THR A 348 9.84 11.74 -17.95
C THR A 348 10.96 11.46 -16.92
N VAL A 349 11.45 10.24 -16.74
CA VAL A 349 12.75 10.09 -16.04
C VAL A 349 13.86 10.63 -16.95
N PRO A 350 14.81 11.40 -16.39
CA PRO A 350 15.94 11.90 -17.13
C PRO A 350 16.93 10.78 -17.41
N ARG A 351 17.22 10.54 -18.69
CA ARG A 351 18.25 9.57 -19.11
C ARG A 351 17.94 8.18 -18.55
N ASP A 352 16.66 7.83 -18.59
CA ASP A 352 16.03 6.58 -18.16
C ASP A 352 16.79 5.33 -18.61
N GLU A 353 17.33 5.29 -19.83
CA GLU A 353 18.25 4.23 -20.26
C GLU A 353 19.41 4.03 -19.27
N LYS A 354 20.13 5.11 -18.90
CA LYS A 354 21.23 5.04 -17.92
C LYS A 354 20.76 4.76 -16.50
N VAL A 355 19.54 5.15 -16.15
CA VAL A 355 18.95 4.90 -14.82
C VAL A 355 18.59 3.41 -14.69
N ARG A 356 18.06 2.82 -15.77
CA ARG A 356 17.74 1.39 -15.92
C ARG A 356 19.03 0.55 -15.95
N ASP A 357 20.01 0.95 -16.75
CA ASP A 357 21.32 0.29 -16.85
C ASP A 357 22.07 0.30 -15.52
N TYR A 358 22.04 1.43 -14.80
CA TYR A 358 22.64 1.55 -13.47
C TYR A 358 22.02 0.54 -12.50
N LEU A 359 20.70 0.59 -12.29
CA LEU A 359 20.04 -0.31 -11.35
C LEU A 359 20.14 -1.79 -11.77
N LEU A 360 20.13 -2.10 -13.06
CA LEU A 360 20.39 -3.46 -13.56
C LEU A 360 21.79 -3.96 -13.18
N SER A 361 22.78 -3.07 -13.13
CA SER A 361 24.13 -3.40 -12.68
C SER A 361 24.18 -3.67 -11.18
N GLU A 362 23.54 -2.82 -10.36
CA GLU A 362 23.56 -2.95 -8.89
C GLU A 362 22.82 -4.21 -8.42
N ILE A 363 21.58 -4.44 -8.89
CA ILE A 363 20.76 -5.60 -8.49
C ILE A 363 21.35 -6.95 -8.93
N SER A 364 22.23 -6.92 -9.93
CA SER A 364 22.94 -8.11 -10.40
C SER A 364 24.00 -8.60 -9.42
N ASP A 365 24.56 -7.74 -8.58
CA ASP A 365 25.60 -8.09 -7.60
C ASP A 365 25.16 -7.94 -6.12
N GLU A 366 24.02 -7.29 -5.85
CA GLU A 366 23.45 -7.19 -4.50
C GLU A 366 23.02 -8.58 -3.96
N ASN A 367 23.24 -8.77 -2.65
CA ASN A 367 22.97 -9.99 -1.89
C ASN A 367 22.09 -9.77 -0.66
N LYS A 368 21.61 -8.54 -0.42
CA LYS A 368 20.66 -8.17 0.63
C LYS A 368 19.22 -8.16 0.08
N PRO A 369 18.35 -9.13 0.43
CA PRO A 369 16.94 -9.16 0.03
C PRO A 369 16.20 -7.83 0.26
N SER A 370 16.51 -7.10 1.34
CA SER A 370 15.84 -5.82 1.63
C SER A 370 16.28 -4.63 0.78
N VAL A 371 17.37 -4.74 0.01
CA VAL A 371 17.77 -3.75 -1.01
C VAL A 371 17.26 -4.20 -2.38
N ILE A 372 17.45 -5.48 -2.70
CA ILE A 372 16.88 -6.16 -3.88
C ILE A 372 15.40 -5.81 -4.05
N TRP A 373 14.59 -5.85 -2.98
CA TRP A 373 13.17 -5.50 -3.04
C TRP A 373 12.91 -4.10 -3.65
N ALA A 374 13.64 -3.07 -3.19
CA ALA A 374 13.43 -1.71 -3.66
C ALA A 374 13.94 -1.53 -5.10
N GLU A 375 15.11 -2.11 -5.43
CA GLU A 375 15.68 -2.10 -6.78
C GLU A 375 14.83 -2.92 -7.77
N TYR A 376 14.16 -3.99 -7.34
CA TYR A 376 13.20 -4.70 -8.19
C TYR A 376 11.99 -3.81 -8.45
N ARG A 377 11.38 -3.21 -7.42
CA ARG A 377 10.25 -2.29 -7.60
C ARG A 377 10.65 -1.09 -8.47
N ALA A 378 11.91 -0.64 -8.40
CA ALA A 378 12.52 0.36 -9.29
C ALA A 378 12.60 -0.08 -10.73
N LEU A 379 13.22 -1.23 -10.99
CA LEU A 379 13.46 -1.74 -12.32
C LEU A 379 12.17 -2.20 -12.99
N ARG A 380 11.18 -2.56 -12.20
CA ARG A 380 9.79 -2.79 -12.57
C ARG A 380 9.01 -1.50 -12.83
N SER A 381 9.55 -0.36 -12.40
CA SER A 381 9.12 0.99 -12.78
C SER A 381 9.98 1.63 -13.90
N LEU A 382 11.20 1.14 -14.14
CA LEU A 382 12.13 1.49 -15.24
C LEU A 382 12.15 0.53 -16.44
N GLY A 383 11.56 -0.65 -16.36
CA GLY A 383 11.16 -1.40 -17.55
C GLY A 383 11.72 -2.78 -17.76
N VAL A 384 12.35 -3.34 -16.74
CA VAL A 384 12.79 -4.72 -16.75
C VAL A 384 11.56 -5.59 -16.41
N PRO A 385 11.13 -6.50 -17.30
CA PRO A 385 10.02 -7.40 -17.03
C PRO A 385 10.24 -8.20 -15.75
N ASN A 386 9.14 -8.61 -15.09
CA ASN A 386 9.21 -9.49 -13.92
C ASN A 386 10.03 -10.77 -14.19
N GLU A 387 10.02 -11.31 -15.41
CA GLU A 387 10.79 -12.50 -15.79
C GLU A 387 12.31 -12.22 -15.86
N ASP A 388 12.72 -11.06 -16.41
CA ASP A 388 14.12 -10.65 -16.42
C ASP A 388 14.61 -10.33 -15.00
N LEU A 389 13.75 -9.73 -14.16
CA LEU A 389 14.04 -9.50 -12.74
C LEU A 389 14.11 -10.81 -11.95
N LYS A 390 13.13 -11.73 -12.09
CA LYS A 390 13.15 -13.08 -11.51
C LYS A 390 14.47 -13.78 -11.87
N ARG A 391 14.86 -13.78 -13.15
CA ARG A 391 16.12 -14.38 -13.62
C ARG A 391 17.38 -13.79 -13.00
N ILE A 392 17.41 -12.49 -12.68
CA ILE A 392 18.57 -11.85 -12.02
C ILE A 392 18.54 -12.11 -10.50
N ILE A 393 17.36 -11.99 -9.89
CA ILE A 393 17.14 -11.94 -8.44
C ILE A 393 17.08 -13.32 -7.81
N GLU A 394 16.45 -14.30 -8.45
CA GLU A 394 16.36 -15.67 -7.95
C GLU A 394 17.75 -16.27 -7.64
N PRO A 395 18.77 -16.16 -8.50
CA PRO A 395 20.15 -16.52 -8.15
C PRO A 395 20.77 -15.73 -6.98
N ARG A 396 20.26 -14.55 -6.62
CA ARG A 396 20.69 -13.81 -5.40
C ARG A 396 19.98 -14.37 -4.17
N LEU A 397 18.66 -14.53 -4.24
CA LEU A 397 17.82 -15.03 -3.14
C LEU A 397 18.12 -16.50 -2.79
N GLN A 398 18.30 -17.37 -3.80
CA GLN A 398 18.69 -18.77 -3.58
C GLN A 398 20.12 -18.89 -3.03
N ASN A 399 21.03 -17.98 -3.39
CA ASN A 399 22.37 -17.90 -2.79
C ASN A 399 22.30 -17.42 -1.33
N PHE A 400 21.43 -16.45 -1.01
CA PHE A 400 21.15 -16.05 0.36
C PHE A 400 20.56 -17.21 1.18
N ILE A 401 19.56 -17.93 0.66
CA ILE A 401 18.96 -19.15 1.27
C ILE A 401 20.04 -20.19 1.56
N THR A 402 20.88 -20.51 0.57
CA THR A 402 21.96 -21.53 0.69
C THR A 402 23.04 -21.10 1.67
N GLY A 403 23.36 -19.80 1.72
CA GLY A 403 24.31 -19.21 2.67
C GLY A 403 23.74 -18.94 4.07
N LEU A 404 22.43 -19.15 4.30
CA LEU A 404 21.75 -18.72 5.51
C LEU A 404 22.09 -19.58 6.73
N ASN A 405 23.17 -19.22 7.41
CA ASN A 405 23.43 -19.69 8.76
C ASN A 405 22.44 -19.02 9.74
N LEU A 406 21.33 -19.67 10.06
CA LEU A 406 20.36 -19.16 11.05
C LEU A 406 21.01 -18.88 12.42
N SER A 407 22.03 -19.64 12.82
CA SER A 407 22.79 -19.35 14.05
C SER A 407 23.66 -18.08 13.97
N ALA A 408 23.75 -17.43 12.81
CA ALA A 408 24.31 -16.08 12.69
C ALA A 408 23.35 -14.99 13.22
N VAL A 409 22.03 -15.26 13.37
CA VAL A 409 21.07 -14.32 13.99
C VAL A 409 21.50 -13.95 15.43
N TYR A 410 22.13 -14.88 16.17
CA TYR A 410 22.75 -14.62 17.48
C TYR A 410 23.94 -13.64 17.46
N ARG A 411 24.42 -13.22 16.28
CA ARG A 411 25.51 -12.26 16.09
C ARG A 411 25.13 -11.08 15.19
N ASN A 412 24.10 -11.23 14.35
CA ASN A 412 23.51 -10.18 13.51
C ASN A 412 21.99 -10.38 13.42
N HIS A 413 21.23 -9.63 14.23
CA HIS A 413 19.77 -9.70 14.28
C HIS A 413 19.08 -9.16 13.02
N TYR A 414 19.71 -8.24 12.28
CA TYR A 414 19.17 -7.69 11.03
C TYR A 414 18.99 -8.76 9.94
N LEU A 415 19.62 -9.93 10.08
CA LEU A 415 19.40 -11.08 9.21
C LEU A 415 17.91 -11.52 9.19
N LEU A 416 17.12 -11.21 10.22
CA LEU A 416 15.67 -11.41 10.22
C LEU A 416 14.91 -10.40 9.32
N LYS A 417 15.40 -9.16 9.16
CA LYS A 417 14.87 -8.22 8.16
C LYS A 417 15.03 -8.80 6.76
N ASP A 418 16.21 -9.33 6.47
CA ASP A 418 16.49 -9.91 5.15
C ASP A 418 15.77 -11.25 4.92
N VAL A 419 15.52 -12.06 5.96
CA VAL A 419 14.62 -13.22 5.86
C VAL A 419 13.16 -12.80 5.60
N TYR A 420 12.68 -11.72 6.21
CA TYR A 420 11.35 -11.17 5.91
C TYR A 420 11.25 -10.64 4.47
N TYR A 421 12.20 -9.81 4.02
CA TYR A 421 12.20 -9.30 2.65
C TYR A 421 12.51 -10.37 1.59
N LEU A 422 13.22 -11.44 1.94
CA LEU A 422 13.31 -12.65 1.12
C LEU A 422 11.93 -13.24 0.89
N LEU A 423 11.17 -13.50 1.95
CA LEU A 423 9.82 -14.07 1.87
C LEU A 423 8.88 -13.18 1.03
N VAL A 424 8.86 -11.87 1.30
CA VAL A 424 8.04 -10.91 0.54
C VAL A 424 8.46 -10.84 -0.93
N THR A 425 9.75 -10.71 -1.23
CA THR A 425 10.24 -10.58 -2.63
C THR A 425 10.06 -11.87 -3.41
N SER A 426 10.27 -13.03 -2.77
CA SER A 426 9.98 -14.33 -3.38
C SER A 426 8.49 -14.52 -3.65
N ASN A 427 7.61 -14.05 -2.76
CA ASN A 427 6.17 -14.08 -2.97
C ASN A 427 5.74 -13.12 -4.12
N GLU A 428 6.27 -11.89 -4.14
CA GLU A 428 6.00 -10.90 -5.20
C GLU A 428 6.57 -11.29 -6.59
N LEU A 429 7.59 -12.14 -6.67
CA LEU A 429 8.22 -12.62 -7.92
C LEU A 429 7.89 -14.09 -8.28
N GLY A 430 7.16 -14.81 -7.45
CA GLY A 430 6.92 -16.25 -7.65
C GLY A 430 8.20 -17.09 -7.65
N ILE A 431 9.13 -16.80 -6.74
CA ILE A 431 10.38 -17.56 -6.56
C ILE A 431 10.14 -18.60 -5.46
N GLU A 432 10.16 -19.89 -5.82
CA GLU A 432 9.92 -20.97 -4.86
C GLU A 432 11.01 -21.02 -3.77
N ILE A 433 10.55 -21.06 -2.52
CA ILE A 433 11.39 -21.30 -1.33
C ILE A 433 11.08 -22.71 -0.83
N ASP A 434 12.12 -23.53 -0.70
CA ASP A 434 12.05 -24.93 -0.27
C ASP A 434 11.27 -25.09 1.06
N GLU A 435 10.26 -25.96 1.08
CA GLU A 435 9.46 -26.23 2.28
C GLU A 435 10.32 -26.74 3.45
N SER A 436 11.39 -27.51 3.19
CA SER A 436 12.31 -27.98 4.23
C SER A 436 13.14 -26.83 4.85
N TRP A 437 13.32 -25.72 4.11
CA TRP A 437 13.88 -24.49 4.66
C TRP A 437 12.83 -23.76 5.52
N LYS A 438 11.56 -23.71 5.10
CA LYS A 438 10.46 -23.13 5.91
C LYS A 438 10.23 -23.90 7.21
N GLU A 439 10.27 -25.24 7.16
CA GLU A 439 10.23 -26.16 8.30
C GLU A 439 11.43 -26.01 9.24
N ASN A 440 12.57 -25.46 8.77
CA ASN A 440 13.75 -25.16 9.59
C ASN A 440 13.68 -23.75 10.21
N VAL A 441 13.25 -22.75 9.43
CA VAL A 441 13.12 -21.35 9.88
C VAL A 441 12.02 -21.21 10.94
N THR A 442 10.86 -21.85 10.76
CA THR A 442 9.72 -21.75 11.69
C THR A 442 10.08 -22.11 13.14
N PRO A 443 10.59 -23.32 13.45
CA PRO A 443 11.00 -23.68 14.81
C PRO A 443 12.23 -22.93 15.30
N PHE A 444 13.13 -22.48 14.40
CA PHE A 444 14.24 -21.61 14.77
C PHE A 444 13.74 -20.27 15.32
N VAL A 445 12.84 -19.60 14.59
CA VAL A 445 12.26 -18.30 14.99
C VAL A 445 11.44 -18.44 16.26
N LEU A 446 10.59 -19.47 16.38
CA LEU A 446 9.88 -19.77 17.63
C LEU A 446 10.83 -20.03 18.81
N GLY A 447 11.98 -20.67 18.54
CA GLY A 447 13.04 -20.93 19.52
C GLY A 447 13.82 -19.71 19.99
N LEU A 448 13.63 -18.53 19.37
CA LEU A 448 14.17 -17.26 19.86
C LEU A 448 13.30 -16.61 20.96
N LYS A 449 12.08 -17.10 21.20
CA LYS A 449 11.15 -16.52 22.18
C LYS A 449 11.61 -16.72 23.63
N ASP A 450 11.47 -15.66 24.43
CA ASP A 450 11.78 -15.59 25.85
C ASP A 450 10.51 -15.62 26.73
N ASP A 451 10.66 -15.88 28.03
CA ASP A 451 9.56 -15.95 29.01
C ASP A 451 8.76 -14.64 29.16
N ASP A 452 9.36 -13.51 28.82
CA ASP A 452 8.71 -12.18 28.85
C ASP A 452 7.85 -11.90 27.60
N GLY A 453 7.82 -12.82 26.63
CA GLY A 453 7.08 -12.69 25.38
C GLY A 453 7.89 -12.09 24.23
N GLY A 454 9.01 -11.44 24.52
CA GLY A 454 9.93 -10.96 23.49
C GLY A 454 10.68 -12.10 22.82
N PHE A 455 11.42 -11.77 21.77
CA PHE A 455 12.33 -12.69 21.10
C PHE A 455 13.76 -12.12 21.19
N GLY A 456 14.76 -12.99 21.24
CA GLY A 456 16.16 -12.61 21.13
C GLY A 456 16.85 -12.13 22.42
N GLY A 457 16.33 -12.43 23.61
CA GLY A 457 17.02 -12.17 24.88
C GLY A 457 18.37 -12.88 25.01
N ARG A 458 18.57 -13.97 24.25
CA ARG A 458 19.86 -14.65 24.05
C ARG A 458 20.78 -14.00 23.01
N ILE A 459 20.29 -13.06 22.21
CA ILE A 459 21.03 -12.32 21.18
C ILE A 459 21.56 -11.01 21.77
N SER A 460 20.70 -10.27 22.48
CA SER A 460 21.03 -8.96 23.03
C SER A 460 20.14 -8.59 24.21
N SER A 461 20.68 -7.82 25.15
CA SER A 461 19.92 -7.14 26.20
C SER A 461 19.49 -5.71 25.81
N VAL A 462 19.90 -5.23 24.64
CA VAL A 462 19.56 -3.88 24.15
C VAL A 462 18.10 -3.86 23.67
N LYS A 463 17.30 -2.93 24.22
CA LYS A 463 15.84 -2.88 24.00
C LYS A 463 15.43 -2.81 22.52
N ILE A 464 15.97 -1.86 21.74
CA ILE A 464 15.60 -1.71 20.33
C ILE A 464 15.91 -2.99 19.54
N VAL A 465 17.07 -3.61 19.77
CA VAL A 465 17.49 -4.87 19.13
C VAL A 465 16.55 -6.04 19.46
N ARG A 466 16.13 -6.20 20.73
CA ARG A 466 15.14 -7.23 21.09
C ARG A 466 13.76 -6.94 20.50
N LEU A 467 13.36 -5.66 20.43
CA LEU A 467 12.13 -5.27 19.76
C LEU A 467 12.20 -5.64 18.27
N GLU A 468 13.16 -5.13 17.51
CA GLU A 468 13.34 -5.43 16.08
C GLU A 468 13.37 -6.95 15.81
N THR A 469 14.09 -7.71 16.63
CA THR A 469 14.08 -9.18 16.58
C THR A 469 12.67 -9.75 16.73
N THR A 470 11.91 -9.27 17.72
CA THR A 470 10.51 -9.68 17.97
C THR A 470 9.60 -9.35 16.79
N LEU A 471 9.75 -8.17 16.20
CA LEU A 471 8.90 -7.71 15.10
C LEU A 471 9.09 -8.57 13.85
N TYR A 472 10.34 -8.72 13.37
CA TYR A 472 10.60 -9.60 12.23
C TYR A 472 10.28 -11.06 12.55
N SER A 473 10.44 -11.52 13.80
CA SER A 473 10.04 -12.89 14.18
C SER A 473 8.54 -13.13 14.01
N VAL A 474 7.68 -12.21 14.45
CA VAL A 474 6.22 -12.32 14.25
C VAL A 474 5.87 -12.28 12.76
N LEU A 475 6.50 -11.37 12.00
CA LEU A 475 6.22 -11.20 10.58
C LEU A 475 6.66 -12.41 9.77
N ILE A 476 7.87 -12.93 9.98
CA ILE A 476 8.36 -14.16 9.34
C ILE A 476 7.40 -15.32 9.62
N LEU A 477 6.92 -15.50 10.85
CA LEU A 477 5.97 -16.57 11.18
C LEU A 477 4.64 -16.41 10.41
N ASN A 478 4.18 -15.17 10.19
CA ASN A 478 2.93 -14.92 9.46
C ASN A 478 3.09 -15.02 7.93
N GLU A 479 4.21 -14.58 7.35
CA GLU A 479 4.56 -14.84 5.94
C GLU A 479 4.80 -16.35 5.66
N LEU A 480 5.20 -17.12 6.68
CA LEU A 480 5.30 -18.59 6.65
C LEU A 480 3.97 -19.30 6.95
N GLY A 481 2.85 -18.57 7.10
CA GLY A 481 1.51 -19.16 7.29
C GLY A 481 1.25 -19.77 8.68
N TYR A 482 2.05 -19.42 9.70
CA TYR A 482 1.95 -20.00 11.05
C TYR A 482 0.81 -19.41 11.93
N GLU A 483 0.08 -18.39 11.44
CA GLU A 483 -0.99 -17.68 12.17
C GLU A 483 -0.61 -17.28 13.61
N TYR A 484 0.55 -16.65 13.80
CA TYR A 484 1.11 -16.38 15.11
C TYR A 484 0.26 -15.38 15.92
N ARG A 485 -0.28 -15.81 17.06
CA ARG A 485 -1.05 -14.97 18.01
C ARG A 485 -0.66 -15.26 19.45
N ASP A 486 -0.04 -14.29 20.13
CA ASP A 486 0.37 -14.44 21.54
C ASP A 486 0.29 -13.14 22.34
N LYS A 487 -0.40 -13.21 23.50
CA LYS A 487 -0.68 -12.05 24.34
C LYS A 487 0.55 -11.52 25.09
N LYS A 488 1.54 -12.37 25.45
CA LYS A 488 2.79 -11.89 26.07
C LYS A 488 3.65 -11.17 25.04
N THR A 489 3.73 -11.68 23.81
CA THR A 489 4.49 -11.03 22.73
C THR A 489 3.90 -9.66 22.39
N ALA A 490 2.57 -9.54 22.38
CA ALA A 490 1.90 -8.24 22.29
C ALA A 490 2.27 -7.29 23.44
N GLU A 491 2.21 -7.76 24.68
CA GLU A 491 2.59 -6.98 25.87
C GLU A 491 4.08 -6.59 25.86
N PHE A 492 4.96 -7.45 25.35
CA PHE A 492 6.37 -7.17 25.15
C PHE A 492 6.59 -6.05 24.13
N ILE A 493 5.97 -6.14 22.95
CA ILE A 493 6.07 -5.10 21.91
C ILE A 493 5.64 -3.76 22.52
N GLU A 494 4.44 -3.69 23.12
CA GLU A 494 3.93 -2.48 23.76
C GLU A 494 4.85 -1.91 24.85
N SER A 495 5.52 -2.76 25.63
CA SER A 495 6.45 -2.33 26.68
C SER A 495 7.78 -1.74 26.18
N ASN A 496 8.09 -1.87 24.88
CA ASN A 496 9.36 -1.46 24.27
C ASN A 496 9.28 -0.16 23.45
N ARG A 497 8.21 0.63 23.60
CA ARG A 497 8.13 2.01 23.11
C ARG A 497 9.28 2.88 23.67
N ASN A 498 9.70 3.86 22.90
CA ASN A 498 10.68 4.88 23.26
C ASN A 498 10.03 6.27 23.13
N GLY A 499 9.47 6.74 24.25
CA GLY A 499 8.48 7.80 24.23
C GLY A 499 7.21 7.31 23.55
N GLU A 500 6.76 8.05 22.55
CA GLU A 500 5.49 7.84 21.85
C GLU A 500 5.57 6.79 20.72
N LEU A 501 6.71 6.66 20.04
CA LEU A 501 6.95 5.67 18.97
C LEU A 501 7.65 4.40 19.49
N TRP A 502 7.64 3.36 18.67
CA TRP A 502 8.69 2.34 18.69
C TRP A 502 9.94 2.83 17.96
N TRP A 503 10.65 3.77 18.59
CA TRP A 503 11.98 4.29 18.20
C TRP A 503 12.05 5.10 16.88
N SER A 504 11.52 4.59 15.77
CA SER A 504 11.56 5.21 14.43
C SER A 504 10.33 4.81 13.60
N LEU A 505 10.14 5.40 12.41
CA LEU A 505 9.01 5.00 11.53
C LEU A 505 9.08 3.52 11.11
N PRO A 506 10.18 2.97 10.55
CA PRO A 506 10.23 1.56 10.18
C PRO A 506 9.84 0.63 11.33
N ILE A 507 10.39 0.88 12.52
CA ILE A 507 10.20 -0.01 13.68
C ILE A 507 8.80 0.19 14.32
N THR A 508 8.20 1.37 14.18
CA THR A 508 6.77 1.59 14.49
C THR A 508 5.87 0.86 13.49
N ARG A 509 6.15 0.94 12.18
CA ARG A 509 5.40 0.20 11.16
C ARG A 509 5.46 -1.30 11.40
N TYR A 510 6.66 -1.85 11.62
CA TYR A 510 6.80 -3.28 11.91
C TYR A 510 6.17 -3.71 13.24
N ALA A 511 6.11 -2.82 14.24
CA ALA A 511 5.37 -3.08 15.48
C ALA A 511 3.87 -3.23 15.21
N LEU A 512 3.33 -2.39 14.33
CA LEU A 512 1.92 -2.41 13.97
C LEU A 512 1.58 -3.55 13.02
N LEU A 513 2.42 -3.86 12.02
CA LEU A 513 2.26 -5.05 11.18
C LEU A 513 2.29 -6.33 12.03
N ALA A 514 3.20 -6.41 13.02
CA ALA A 514 3.27 -7.55 13.94
C ALA A 514 2.00 -7.64 14.81
N LEU A 515 1.60 -6.56 15.48
CA LEU A 515 0.40 -6.54 16.32
C LEU A 515 -0.88 -6.83 15.51
N ASN A 516 -1.02 -6.27 14.31
CA ASN A 516 -2.20 -6.46 13.47
C ASN A 516 -2.28 -7.87 12.86
N SER A 517 -1.16 -8.44 12.42
CA SER A 517 -1.13 -9.83 11.94
C SER A 517 -1.39 -10.84 13.08
N MET A 518 -1.02 -10.50 14.32
CA MET A 518 -1.46 -11.21 15.54
C MET A 518 -2.94 -10.98 15.88
N GLY A 519 -3.60 -9.96 15.31
CA GLY A 519 -4.97 -9.55 15.63
C GLY A 519 -5.12 -8.86 16.98
N ILE A 520 -4.15 -8.00 17.34
CA ILE A 520 -4.05 -7.32 18.63
C ILE A 520 -4.42 -5.84 18.49
N GLU A 521 -5.26 -5.35 19.40
CA GLU A 521 -5.52 -3.91 19.54
C GLU A 521 -4.29 -3.16 20.06
N VAL A 522 -3.84 -2.19 19.27
CA VAL A 522 -2.73 -1.30 19.60
C VAL A 522 -3.18 -0.23 20.61
N LYS A 523 -2.42 -0.06 21.68
CA LYS A 523 -2.65 0.94 22.74
C LYS A 523 -2.06 2.29 22.34
N GLY A 524 -2.36 3.35 23.09
CA GLY A 524 -1.69 4.67 22.98
C GLY A 524 -1.42 5.09 21.53
N LYS A 525 -2.49 5.14 20.74
CA LYS A 525 -2.41 5.41 19.30
C LYS A 525 -2.19 6.90 19.08
N GLU A 526 -2.85 7.68 19.92
CA GLU A 526 -2.82 9.12 20.07
C GLU A 526 -1.42 9.64 20.43
N GLU A 527 -0.64 8.85 21.18
CA GLU A 527 0.80 9.06 21.37
C GLU A 527 1.57 8.85 20.06
N ILE A 528 1.41 7.70 19.40
CA ILE A 528 2.14 7.42 18.14
C ILE A 528 1.89 8.53 17.13
N VAL A 529 0.63 8.89 16.95
CA VAL A 529 0.17 9.97 16.07
C VAL A 529 0.83 11.28 16.45
N LYS A 530 0.90 11.68 17.73
CA LYS A 530 1.64 12.88 18.18
C LYS A 530 3.15 12.85 17.90
N ALA A 531 3.73 11.70 17.57
CA ALA A 531 5.13 11.57 17.17
C ALA A 531 5.36 11.39 15.66
N LEU A 532 4.32 11.00 14.91
CA LEU A 532 4.21 11.27 13.48
C LEU A 532 3.98 12.78 13.27
N GLU A 533 3.17 13.39 14.13
CA GLU A 533 2.86 14.81 14.20
C GLU A 533 4.07 15.75 14.36
N ARG A 534 5.22 15.19 14.68
CA ARG A 534 6.46 15.97 14.73
C ARG A 534 7.45 15.60 13.65
N ARG A 535 7.38 14.39 13.08
CA ARG A 535 8.22 13.92 11.97
C ARG A 535 8.02 14.69 10.69
N LYS A 536 6.79 15.16 10.58
CA LYS A 536 6.19 16.42 10.15
C LYS A 536 7.11 17.57 9.65
N CYS A 537 7.56 17.55 8.38
CA CYS A 537 8.17 18.68 7.59
C CYS A 537 7.34 19.09 6.36
N PRO A 538 7.44 20.29 5.72
CA PRO A 538 6.55 20.65 4.63
C PRO A 538 6.46 19.74 3.42
N TYR A 539 7.03 20.05 2.26
CA TYR A 539 6.26 20.42 1.06
C TYR A 539 5.49 19.19 0.37
N GLY A 540 5.02 18.12 1.09
CA GLY A 540 4.62 16.73 0.78
C GLY A 540 4.07 15.93 1.99
N PHE A 541 4.38 14.69 2.46
CA PHE A 541 4.78 13.29 2.12
C PHE A 541 4.98 12.69 3.56
N PHE A 542 6.17 12.34 4.05
CA PHE A 542 6.46 12.02 5.48
C PHE A 542 7.93 12.31 5.85
N SER A 543 8.48 11.85 6.98
CA SER A 543 9.92 11.94 7.29
C SER A 543 10.34 11.05 8.46
N TYR A 544 11.58 10.56 8.46
CA TYR A 544 12.08 9.66 9.49
C TYR A 544 12.27 10.28 10.89
N ALA A 545 12.47 11.60 10.99
CA ALA A 545 12.85 12.31 12.23
C ALA A 545 12.03 13.60 12.45
N PRO A 546 11.82 14.05 13.72
CA PRO A 546 11.10 15.29 14.02
C PRO A 546 11.64 16.49 13.26
N CYS A 547 10.80 17.22 12.51
CA CYS A 547 11.35 17.76 11.29
C CYS A 547 12.02 19.11 11.34
N GLU A 548 13.18 19.07 10.69
CA GLU A 548 14.10 20.15 10.54
C GLU A 548 14.13 20.74 9.14
N SER A 549 13.72 20.04 8.08
CA SER A 549 14.08 20.35 6.68
C SER A 549 12.83 20.14 5.77
N PRO A 550 12.22 21.05 4.93
CA PRO A 550 10.80 20.92 4.66
C PRO A 550 10.47 19.97 3.53
N GLU A 551 11.37 19.91 2.58
CA GLU A 551 11.27 19.23 1.33
C GLU A 551 11.98 17.87 1.45
N GLN A 552 12.44 17.52 2.67
CA GLN A 552 12.42 16.15 3.18
C GLN A 552 11.10 15.50 2.83
N GLY A 553 11.05 14.19 2.91
CA GLY A 553 10.00 13.33 2.46
C GLY A 553 10.25 12.94 1.00
N ASP A 554 10.23 11.63 0.78
CA ASP A 554 11.21 10.95 -0.06
C ASP A 554 10.91 9.75 -1.17
N PRO A 555 10.58 8.38 -1.10
CA PRO A 555 9.27 7.57 -1.08
C PRO A 555 8.86 6.44 -0.10
N ILE A 556 9.70 5.69 0.64
CA ILE A 556 9.19 4.68 1.59
C ILE A 556 8.46 5.28 2.79
N ALA A 557 8.99 6.15 3.66
CA ALA A 557 8.30 6.48 4.93
C ALA A 557 6.90 7.11 4.89
N THR A 558 6.35 7.57 3.75
CA THR A 558 4.91 7.89 3.65
C THR A 558 4.18 6.62 3.41
N PHE A 559 4.68 5.72 2.56
CA PHE A 559 4.20 4.35 2.61
C PHE A 559 4.31 3.81 4.04
N LEU A 560 5.44 3.97 4.74
CA LEU A 560 5.57 3.48 6.12
C LEU A 560 4.58 4.16 7.08
N ALA A 561 4.03 5.34 6.80
CA ALA A 561 3.25 6.10 7.78
C ALA A 561 1.80 6.46 7.40
N LEU A 562 1.40 6.44 6.12
CA LEU A 562 0.11 5.89 5.63
C LEU A 562 -0.02 4.54 6.33
N ASP A 563 0.99 3.68 6.29
CA ASP A 563 0.83 2.34 6.84
C ASP A 563 0.87 2.35 8.38
N ILE A 564 1.73 3.10 9.09
CA ILE A 564 1.59 3.26 10.55
C ILE A 564 0.19 3.77 10.92
N LEU A 565 -0.33 4.78 10.23
CA LEU A 565 -1.66 5.32 10.53
C LEU A 565 -2.75 4.30 10.13
N GLY A 566 -2.73 3.81 8.91
CA GLY A 566 -3.66 2.81 8.37
C GLY A 566 -3.63 1.45 9.09
N LEU A 567 -2.56 1.14 9.81
CA LEU A 567 -2.44 0.00 10.74
C LEU A 567 -2.90 0.36 12.15
N LEU A 568 -2.82 1.63 12.58
CA LEU A 568 -3.49 2.11 13.80
C LEU A 568 -5.02 2.20 13.65
N GLY A 569 -5.57 2.04 12.44
CA GLY A 569 -6.97 2.32 12.11
C GLY A 569 -7.22 3.80 11.82
N TYR A 570 -6.15 4.57 11.71
CA TYR A 570 -6.09 5.92 11.18
C TYR A 570 -6.06 5.74 9.65
N ARG A 571 -7.25 5.43 9.09
CA ARG A 571 -7.42 4.67 7.85
C ARG A 571 -7.97 5.31 6.59
#